data_AF-A0A7G9WBQ5-F1
#
_entry.id   AF-A0A7G9WBQ5-F1
#
_cell.length_a   1.000
_cell.length_b   1.000
_cell.length_c   1.000
_cell.angle_alpha   90.00
_cell.angle_beta   90.00
_cell.angle_gamma   90.00
#
_symmetry.space_group_name_H-M   'P 1'
#
loop_
_entity.id
_entity.type
_entity.pdbx_description
1 polymer ?
#
loop_
_entity_poly.entity_id
_entity_poly.type
_entity_poly.pdbx_seq_one_letter_code
_entity_poly.pdbx_strand_id
1 'polypeptide(L)'
;MNPSISKSQINYGFKIHGQVKTSDEPLTFSMPNFPVFPNLPIHPNMVEGTHNVIAEGNLNITNYQVANFTLHLNSDYKFNQINMNSGRTLNINIGNQDRVIVVEQLNIENGFINILGTGKLTIYVNNNITFNNGRINSEDKTQNLTIYLKGSGNPSHPKVVNISGSQKIYASLYAEDADVQLFNSGGFQGNIITGGKNVNLSGSATANVRAIYAPNAKVSVDAGANVKGVVISNEFSMSGNTTLEYTDVKGDPFLESLFGGNVSYKPIWK
;
A
#
# COMPACT_ATOMS: atom_id res chain seq x y z
N MET A 1 -13.01 9.85 21.50
CA MET A 1 -12.59 11.26 21.60
C MET A 1 -13.21 11.99 20.42
N ASN A 2 -13.91 13.10 20.68
CA ASN A 2 -14.56 13.90 19.64
C ASN A 2 -13.52 14.82 18.98
N PRO A 3 -13.18 14.67 17.69
CA PRO A 3 -12.29 15.62 17.04
C PRO A 3 -13.15 16.74 16.45
N SER A 4 -13.41 17.79 17.23
CA SER A 4 -13.76 19.10 16.68
C SER A 4 -12.48 19.91 16.58
N ILE A 5 -11.95 20.10 15.37
CA ILE A 5 -10.85 21.05 15.15
C ILE A 5 -11.45 22.45 15.31
N SER A 6 -11.17 23.13 16.41
CA SER A 6 -11.54 24.54 16.55
C SER A 6 -10.52 25.41 15.81
N LYS A 7 -10.97 26.53 15.23
CA LYS A 7 -10.11 27.46 14.47
C LYS A 7 -8.88 27.94 15.28
N SER A 8 -8.99 27.98 16.61
CA SER A 8 -7.91 28.33 17.53
C SER A 8 -6.84 27.25 17.70
N GLN A 9 -7.09 26.01 17.26
CA GLN A 9 -6.12 24.91 17.26
C GLN A 9 -5.29 24.86 15.97
N ILE A 10 -5.61 25.72 14.99
CA ILE A 10 -4.86 25.86 13.74
C ILE A 10 -3.82 26.97 13.93
N ASN A 11 -2.54 26.60 14.05
CA ASN A 11 -1.46 27.58 14.15
C ASN A 11 -1.07 28.04 12.73
N TYR A 12 -1.46 29.27 12.36
CA TYR A 12 -1.24 29.81 11.02
C TYR A 12 0.22 30.22 10.80
N GLY A 13 1.05 29.27 10.34
CA GLY A 13 2.37 29.52 9.73
C GLY A 13 2.47 29.09 8.26
N PHE A 14 1.48 28.34 7.76
CA PHE A 14 1.45 27.74 6.42
C PHE A 14 0.30 28.31 5.58
N LYS A 15 0.54 28.51 4.29
CA LYS A 15 -0.46 29.00 3.33
C LYS A 15 -1.46 27.88 3.01
N ILE A 16 -2.53 27.76 3.78
CA ILE A 16 -3.69 26.97 3.37
C ILE A 16 -4.34 27.68 2.20
N HIS A 17 -4.28 27.09 1.01
CA HIS A 17 -4.99 27.55 -0.17
C HIS A 17 -6.33 26.81 -0.26
N GLY A 18 -7.42 27.47 0.15
CA GLY A 18 -8.78 26.89 0.14
C GLY A 18 -9.61 27.28 1.38
N GLN A 19 -10.88 26.89 1.40
CA GLN A 19 -11.75 27.09 2.56
C GLN A 19 -11.58 25.99 3.59
N VAL A 20 -11.26 26.34 4.84
CA VAL A 20 -11.38 25.42 5.98
C VAL A 20 -12.83 25.38 6.41
N LYS A 21 -13.44 24.20 6.45
CA LYS A 21 -14.77 23.98 7.02
C LYS A 21 -14.67 23.10 8.25
N THR A 22 -15.47 23.42 9.25
CA THR A 22 -15.69 22.59 10.43
C THR A 22 -17.07 21.96 10.33
N SER A 23 -17.23 20.75 10.85
CA SER A 23 -18.54 20.11 11.01
C SER A 23 -19.08 20.44 12.39
N ASP A 24 -20.37 20.81 12.48
CA ASP A 24 -21.03 21.08 13.76
C ASP A 24 -21.20 19.77 14.57
N GLU A 25 -21.33 18.64 13.88
CA GLU A 25 -21.40 17.30 14.45
C GLU A 25 -20.08 16.52 14.25
N PRO A 26 -19.65 15.68 15.21
CA PRO A 26 -18.48 14.83 15.04
C PRO A 26 -18.64 13.88 13.84
N LEU A 27 -17.69 13.91 12.91
CA LEU A 27 -17.59 12.88 11.89
C LEU A 27 -16.97 11.63 12.50
N THR A 28 -17.60 10.49 12.29
CA THR A 28 -17.06 9.19 12.72
C THR A 28 -16.55 8.43 11.51
N PHE A 29 -15.32 7.94 11.62
CA PHE A 29 -14.66 7.14 10.59
C PHE A 29 -14.26 5.82 11.22
N SER A 30 -14.80 4.71 10.72
CA SER A 30 -14.41 3.37 11.13
C SER A 30 -13.47 2.76 10.11
N MET A 31 -12.65 1.79 10.55
CA MET A 31 -11.96 0.94 9.58
C MET A 31 -13.00 0.14 8.78
N PRO A 32 -12.81 -0.05 7.46
CA PRO A 32 -13.58 -1.04 6.72
C PRO A 32 -13.32 -2.45 7.28
N ASN A 33 -14.12 -3.44 6.88
CA ASN A 33 -13.86 -4.81 7.29
C ASN A 33 -12.58 -5.31 6.63
N PHE A 34 -11.69 -5.92 7.42
CA PHE A 34 -10.53 -6.61 6.87
C PHE A 34 -10.98 -7.94 6.24
N PRO A 35 -10.55 -8.27 5.00
CA PRO A 35 -11.06 -9.44 4.30
C PRO A 35 -10.57 -10.75 4.94
N VAL A 36 -11.40 -11.79 4.85
CA VAL A 36 -10.97 -13.17 5.17
C VAL A 36 -10.13 -13.69 4.01
N PHE A 37 -8.94 -14.19 4.30
CA PHE A 37 -8.04 -14.71 3.26
C PHE A 37 -8.57 -16.05 2.75
N PRO A 38 -8.60 -16.28 1.42
CA PRO A 38 -9.09 -17.53 0.86
C PRO A 38 -8.13 -18.68 1.16
N ASN A 39 -8.66 -19.89 1.32
CA ASN A 39 -7.85 -21.10 1.37
C ASN A 39 -7.56 -21.56 -0.07
N LEU A 40 -6.31 -21.43 -0.51
CA LEU A 40 -5.87 -21.72 -1.88
C LEU A 40 -4.89 -22.89 -1.93
N PRO A 41 -4.86 -23.65 -3.03
CA PRO A 41 -3.86 -24.70 -3.22
C PRO A 41 -2.46 -24.10 -3.30
N ILE A 42 -1.46 -24.82 -2.76
CA ILE A 42 -0.05 -24.44 -2.95
C ILE A 42 0.30 -24.56 -4.43
N HIS A 43 1.03 -23.58 -4.97
CA HIS A 43 1.49 -23.64 -6.36
C HIS A 43 2.36 -24.89 -6.60
N PRO A 44 2.17 -25.64 -7.70
CA PRO A 44 3.02 -26.77 -8.05
C PRO A 44 4.50 -26.41 -8.15
N ASN A 45 5.38 -27.37 -7.84
CA ASN A 45 6.82 -27.19 -8.01
C ASN A 45 7.17 -26.92 -9.48
N MET A 46 8.20 -26.11 -9.71
CA MET A 46 8.65 -25.71 -11.03
C MET A 46 10.16 -25.55 -11.06
N VAL A 47 10.77 -25.93 -12.17
CA VAL A 47 12.20 -25.82 -12.44
C VAL A 47 12.41 -24.94 -13.66
N GLU A 48 13.33 -23.98 -13.55
CA GLU A 48 13.80 -23.15 -14.66
C GLU A 48 15.28 -23.44 -14.88
N GLY A 49 15.61 -24.08 -16.00
CA GLY A 49 16.96 -24.62 -16.23
C GLY A 49 17.32 -25.68 -15.19
N THR A 50 18.27 -25.36 -14.30
CA THR A 50 18.69 -26.24 -13.18
C THR A 50 18.25 -25.72 -11.82
N HIS A 51 17.53 -24.59 -11.77
CA HIS A 51 17.08 -23.95 -10.54
C HIS A 51 15.64 -24.33 -10.24
N ASN A 52 15.38 -24.85 -9.04
CA ASN A 52 14.03 -25.07 -8.55
C ASN A 52 13.40 -23.72 -8.17
N VAL A 53 12.85 -23.03 -9.17
CA VAL A 53 12.25 -21.70 -9.00
C VAL A 53 11.04 -21.74 -8.08
N ILE A 54 10.27 -22.84 -8.10
CA ILE A 54 9.22 -23.11 -7.11
C ILE A 54 9.48 -24.48 -6.50
N ALA A 55 9.70 -24.52 -5.20
CA ALA A 55 9.89 -25.75 -4.45
C ALA A 55 9.27 -25.65 -3.06
N GLU A 56 8.49 -26.66 -2.69
CA GLU A 56 7.90 -26.79 -1.35
C GLU A 56 7.07 -25.56 -0.95
N GLY A 57 6.37 -24.99 -1.95
CA GLY A 57 5.55 -23.79 -1.81
C GLY A 57 6.32 -22.47 -1.77
N ASN A 58 7.64 -22.46 -1.95
CA ASN A 58 8.44 -21.23 -1.99
C ASN A 58 8.74 -20.83 -3.44
N LEU A 59 8.45 -19.58 -3.82
CA LEU A 59 8.86 -18.96 -5.07
C LEU A 59 10.19 -18.21 -4.87
N ASN A 60 11.26 -18.68 -5.50
CA ASN A 60 12.63 -18.22 -5.26
C ASN A 60 13.23 -17.57 -6.51
N ILE A 61 13.12 -16.24 -6.60
CA ILE A 61 13.73 -15.41 -7.63
C ILE A 61 15.10 -14.94 -7.13
N THR A 62 15.97 -15.93 -6.88
CA THR A 62 17.25 -15.74 -6.17
C THR A 62 18.46 -16.31 -6.93
N ASN A 63 18.24 -16.89 -8.11
CA ASN A 63 19.28 -17.48 -8.95
C ASN A 63 19.41 -16.72 -10.28
N TYR A 64 20.60 -16.65 -10.86
CA TYR A 64 20.83 -15.98 -12.15
C TYR A 64 20.00 -16.57 -13.30
N GLN A 65 19.65 -17.86 -13.22
CA GLN A 65 18.80 -18.54 -14.21
C GLN A 65 17.37 -17.98 -14.25
N VAL A 66 16.93 -17.32 -13.18
CA VAL A 66 15.61 -16.68 -13.04
C VAL A 66 15.71 -15.16 -12.92
N ALA A 67 16.76 -14.56 -13.49
CA ALA A 67 16.97 -13.11 -13.42
C ALA A 67 15.84 -12.28 -14.06
N ASN A 68 15.09 -12.85 -15.01
CA ASN A 68 13.90 -12.27 -15.61
C ASN A 68 12.80 -13.33 -15.80
N PHE A 69 12.37 -13.92 -14.69
CA PHE A 69 11.42 -15.03 -14.70
C PHE A 69 9.98 -14.56 -14.88
N THR A 70 9.18 -15.33 -15.63
CA THR A 70 7.75 -15.08 -15.80
C THR A 70 6.94 -16.19 -15.14
N LEU A 71 6.21 -15.85 -14.07
CA LEU A 71 5.22 -16.71 -13.46
C LEU A 71 3.89 -16.57 -14.21
N HIS A 72 3.46 -17.61 -14.92
CA HIS A 72 2.15 -17.66 -15.55
C HIS A 72 1.09 -18.12 -14.54
N LEU A 73 0.29 -17.17 -14.04
CA LEU A 73 -0.70 -17.41 -13.00
C LEU A 73 -2.05 -17.82 -13.62
N ASN A 74 -2.20 -19.10 -13.93
CA ASN A 74 -3.41 -19.64 -14.58
C ASN A 74 -4.60 -19.89 -13.62
N SER A 75 -4.35 -19.91 -12.32
CA SER A 75 -5.31 -20.07 -11.23
C SER A 75 -4.85 -19.25 -10.02
N ASP A 76 -5.68 -19.17 -8.99
CA ASP A 76 -5.30 -18.61 -7.69
C ASP A 76 -4.45 -19.61 -6.90
N TYR A 77 -3.40 -19.13 -6.24
CA TYR A 77 -2.45 -19.99 -5.53
C TYR A 77 -1.99 -19.43 -4.19
N LYS A 78 -1.56 -20.36 -3.34
CA LYS A 78 -0.80 -20.08 -2.12
C LYS A 78 0.70 -20.29 -2.35
N PHE A 79 1.51 -19.42 -1.75
CA PHE A 79 2.94 -19.61 -1.51
C PHE A 79 3.22 -19.56 -0.01
N ASN A 80 4.23 -20.30 0.44
CA ASN A 80 4.79 -20.13 1.78
C ASN A 80 5.61 -18.84 1.80
N GLN A 81 6.57 -18.70 0.88
CA GLN A 81 7.37 -17.50 0.73
C GLN A 81 7.52 -17.10 -0.73
N ILE A 82 7.61 -15.80 -0.97
CA ILE A 82 8.12 -15.24 -2.22
C ILE A 82 9.40 -14.50 -1.88
N ASN A 83 10.53 -15.00 -2.38
CA ASN A 83 11.87 -14.49 -2.07
C ASN A 83 12.50 -13.89 -3.33
N MET A 84 12.96 -12.65 -3.26
CA MET A 84 13.62 -11.95 -4.36
C MET A 84 14.86 -11.21 -3.88
N ASN A 85 15.98 -11.36 -4.59
CA ASN A 85 17.21 -10.62 -4.31
C ASN A 85 18.02 -10.33 -5.58
N SER A 86 19.12 -9.59 -5.40
CA SER A 86 20.10 -9.19 -6.42
C SER A 86 19.50 -8.46 -7.65
N GLY A 87 18.42 -7.71 -7.47
CA GLY A 87 17.88 -6.84 -8.53
C GLY A 87 17.21 -7.60 -9.67
N ARG A 88 16.76 -8.83 -9.43
CA ARG A 88 16.09 -9.67 -10.42
C ARG A 88 14.65 -9.23 -10.68
N THR A 89 14.11 -9.63 -11.82
CA THR A 89 12.75 -9.32 -12.25
C THR A 89 11.84 -10.54 -12.17
N LEU A 90 10.69 -10.38 -11.51
CA LEU A 90 9.57 -11.31 -11.51
C LEU A 90 8.42 -10.69 -12.30
N ASN A 91 8.06 -11.31 -13.41
CA ASN A 91 6.86 -10.95 -14.17
C ASN A 91 5.72 -11.89 -13.77
N ILE A 92 4.67 -11.38 -13.15
CA ILE A 92 3.47 -12.17 -12.81
C ILE A 92 2.46 -11.93 -13.92
N ASN A 93 2.27 -12.93 -14.77
CA ASN A 93 1.33 -12.87 -15.87
C ASN A 93 -0.03 -13.44 -15.45
N ILE A 94 -1.01 -12.56 -15.28
CA ILE A 94 -2.39 -12.86 -14.87
C ILE A 94 -3.36 -12.94 -16.05
N GLY A 95 -2.89 -12.67 -17.28
CA GLY A 95 -3.74 -12.66 -18.48
C GLY A 95 -4.87 -11.61 -18.38
N ASN A 96 -6.08 -12.01 -18.72
CA ASN A 96 -7.25 -11.13 -18.72
C ASN A 96 -8.20 -11.37 -17.53
N GLN A 97 -7.77 -12.14 -16.54
CA GLN A 97 -8.59 -12.50 -15.40
C GLN A 97 -8.02 -11.89 -14.12
N ASP A 98 -8.90 -11.60 -13.19
CA ASP A 98 -8.48 -11.29 -11.82
C ASP A 98 -7.90 -12.55 -11.18
N ARG A 99 -6.85 -12.36 -10.38
CA ARG A 99 -6.10 -13.44 -9.74
C ARG A 99 -5.78 -13.10 -8.31
N VAL A 100 -5.64 -14.15 -7.51
CA VAL A 100 -5.28 -14.08 -6.11
C VAL A 100 -4.01 -14.86 -5.82
N ILE A 101 -3.12 -14.24 -5.06
CA ILE A 101 -2.01 -14.90 -4.37
C ILE A 101 -2.23 -14.77 -2.87
N VAL A 102 -2.14 -15.87 -2.14
CA VAL A 102 -1.96 -15.87 -0.68
C VAL A 102 -0.51 -16.22 -0.39
N VAL A 103 0.16 -15.46 0.47
CA VAL A 103 1.55 -15.72 0.85
C VAL A 103 1.76 -15.53 2.35
N GLU A 104 2.56 -16.39 3.00
CA GLU A 104 2.92 -16.16 4.39
C GLU A 104 3.90 -14.99 4.50
N GLN A 105 4.96 -14.99 3.69
CA GLN A 105 5.98 -13.94 3.70
C GLN A 105 6.35 -13.47 2.29
N LEU A 106 6.29 -12.16 2.08
CA LEU A 106 6.73 -11.50 0.85
C LEU A 106 8.06 -10.78 1.12
N ASN A 107 9.16 -11.38 0.68
CA ASN A 107 10.53 -10.94 0.98
C ASN A 107 11.23 -10.45 -0.30
N ILE A 108 11.20 -9.13 -0.51
CA ILE A 108 11.83 -8.47 -1.65
C ILE A 108 13.01 -7.65 -1.14
N GLU A 109 14.16 -8.32 -0.99
CA GLU A 109 15.40 -7.68 -0.57
C GLU A 109 15.90 -6.71 -1.66
N ASN A 110 15.85 -7.13 -2.91
CA ASN A 110 16.17 -6.28 -4.05
C ASN A 110 15.58 -6.89 -5.33
N GLY A 111 14.69 -6.19 -6.01
CA GLY A 111 14.15 -6.68 -7.27
C GLY A 111 12.99 -5.87 -7.86
N PHE A 112 12.51 -6.34 -8.99
CA PHE A 112 11.44 -5.71 -9.76
C PHE A 112 10.28 -6.69 -9.93
N ILE A 113 9.07 -6.31 -9.53
CA ILE A 113 7.85 -7.08 -9.81
C ILE A 113 7.06 -6.34 -10.89
N ASN A 114 6.66 -7.05 -11.94
CA ASN A 114 5.76 -6.53 -12.98
C ASN A 114 4.47 -7.35 -13.02
N ILE A 115 3.33 -6.67 -13.09
CA ILE A 115 2.04 -7.32 -13.32
C ILE A 115 1.72 -7.23 -14.82
N LEU A 116 1.68 -8.39 -15.48
CA LEU A 116 1.39 -8.51 -16.91
C LEU A 116 -0.04 -9.00 -17.11
N GLY A 117 -0.75 -8.39 -18.06
CA GLY A 117 -2.16 -8.65 -18.31
C GLY A 117 -3.05 -7.43 -18.04
N THR A 118 -4.35 -7.64 -18.23
CA THR A 118 -5.42 -6.63 -18.05
C THR A 118 -6.28 -6.89 -16.82
N GLY A 119 -6.17 -8.06 -16.20
CA GLY A 119 -6.84 -8.34 -14.92
C GLY A 119 -6.20 -7.59 -13.75
N LYS A 120 -6.73 -7.83 -12.55
CA LYS A 120 -6.20 -7.34 -11.28
C LYS A 120 -5.59 -8.48 -10.47
N LEU A 121 -4.45 -8.20 -9.84
CA LEU A 121 -3.82 -9.10 -8.87
C LEU A 121 -4.15 -8.61 -7.46
N THR A 122 -4.68 -9.52 -6.63
CA THR A 122 -4.78 -9.34 -5.18
C THR A 122 -3.77 -10.22 -4.48
N ILE A 123 -2.95 -9.63 -3.61
CA ILE A 123 -1.98 -10.36 -2.78
C ILE A 123 -2.40 -10.25 -1.32
N TYR A 124 -2.72 -11.38 -0.70
CA TYR A 124 -2.95 -11.50 0.73
C TYR A 124 -1.65 -11.96 1.41
N VAL A 125 -1.10 -11.12 2.29
CA VAL A 125 0.13 -11.39 3.04
C VAL A 125 -0.23 -11.68 4.49
N ASN A 126 -0.02 -12.92 4.94
CA ASN A 126 -0.47 -13.40 6.25
C ASN A 126 0.48 -13.04 7.39
N ASN A 127 1.79 -12.95 7.12
CA ASN A 127 2.78 -12.57 8.12
C ASN A 127 3.47 -11.26 7.77
N ASN A 128 4.55 -11.26 6.99
CA ASN A 128 5.40 -10.09 6.85
C ASN A 128 5.63 -9.71 5.38
N ILE A 129 5.75 -8.41 5.15
CA ILE A 129 6.26 -7.84 3.91
C ILE A 129 7.59 -7.15 4.22
N THR A 130 8.62 -7.52 3.47
CA THR A 130 9.91 -6.82 3.46
C THR A 130 10.14 -6.31 2.06
N PHE A 131 10.36 -4.99 1.93
CA PHE A 131 10.77 -4.38 0.68
C PHE A 131 11.94 -3.45 0.97
N ASN A 132 13.11 -3.78 0.43
CA ASN A 132 14.36 -3.06 0.70
C ASN A 132 14.82 -2.23 -0.51
N ASN A 133 14.74 -2.75 -1.73
CA ASN A 133 15.01 -1.96 -2.93
C ASN A 133 14.28 -2.48 -4.17
N GLY A 134 14.04 -1.57 -5.12
CA GLY A 134 13.53 -1.85 -6.45
C GLY A 134 12.14 -1.26 -6.71
N ARG A 135 11.35 -1.95 -7.54
CA ARG A 135 10.02 -1.47 -7.97
C ARG A 135 8.98 -2.57 -7.92
N ILE A 136 7.79 -2.25 -7.43
CA ILE A 136 6.60 -3.11 -7.52
C ILE A 136 5.60 -2.46 -8.46
N ASN A 137 5.32 -3.15 -9.56
CA ASN A 137 4.38 -2.79 -10.62
C ASN A 137 4.74 -1.46 -11.32
N SER A 138 3.95 -1.00 -12.28
CA SER A 138 4.19 0.22 -13.04
C SER A 138 3.15 1.31 -12.77
N GLU A 139 3.54 2.56 -13.00
CA GLU A 139 2.74 3.75 -12.73
C GLU A 139 1.35 3.72 -13.40
N ASP A 140 1.32 3.34 -14.67
CA ASP A 140 0.12 3.19 -15.49
C ASP A 140 -0.81 2.03 -15.04
N LYS A 141 -0.32 1.16 -14.16
CA LYS A 141 -1.04 -0.04 -13.68
C LYS A 141 -1.29 -0.05 -12.18
N THR A 142 -1.21 1.12 -11.54
CA THR A 142 -1.40 1.27 -10.08
C THR A 142 -2.69 0.58 -9.57
N GLN A 143 -3.78 0.63 -10.35
CA GLN A 143 -5.08 0.03 -9.97
C GLN A 143 -5.15 -1.50 -10.15
N ASN A 144 -4.13 -2.12 -10.76
CA ASN A 144 -4.12 -3.55 -11.05
C ASN A 144 -3.51 -4.38 -9.92
N LEU A 145 -3.02 -3.74 -8.85
CA LEU A 145 -2.41 -4.44 -7.71
C LEU A 145 -3.01 -3.95 -6.40
N THR A 146 -3.57 -4.90 -5.64
CA THR A 146 -4.01 -4.68 -4.27
C THR A 146 -3.25 -5.61 -3.33
N ILE A 147 -2.76 -5.08 -2.21
CA ILE A 147 -2.06 -5.83 -1.18
C ILE A 147 -2.84 -5.70 0.13
N TYR A 148 -3.20 -6.83 0.73
CA TYR A 148 -3.74 -6.91 2.07
C TYR A 148 -2.70 -7.49 3.01
N LEU A 149 -2.30 -6.75 4.04
CA LEU A 149 -1.36 -7.22 5.05
C LEU A 149 -2.11 -7.50 6.35
N LYS A 150 -2.15 -8.76 6.76
CA LYS A 150 -2.77 -9.18 8.02
C LYS A 150 -2.00 -8.61 9.20
N GLY A 151 -2.72 -8.32 10.28
CA GLY A 151 -2.16 -7.72 11.48
C GLY A 151 -1.26 -8.68 12.25
N SER A 152 -0.51 -8.16 13.22
CA SER A 152 0.33 -8.97 14.10
C SER A 152 -0.49 -9.85 15.05
N GLY A 153 -1.78 -9.53 15.25
CA GLY A 153 -2.60 -10.10 16.31
C GLY A 153 -2.23 -9.59 17.71
N ASN A 154 -1.33 -8.61 17.80
CA ASN A 154 -0.85 -8.00 19.03
C ASN A 154 -0.89 -6.46 18.91
N PRO A 155 -1.93 -5.80 19.43
CA PRO A 155 -2.06 -4.34 19.34
C PRO A 155 -0.91 -3.54 19.96
N SER A 156 -0.15 -4.13 20.88
CA SER A 156 1.03 -3.49 21.50
C SER A 156 2.28 -3.59 20.63
N HIS A 157 2.28 -4.46 19.63
CA HIS A 157 3.37 -4.66 18.68
C HIS A 157 2.78 -4.72 17.27
N PRO A 158 2.27 -3.58 16.75
CA PRO A 158 1.76 -3.52 15.38
C PRO A 158 2.87 -3.86 14.40
N LYS A 159 2.50 -4.33 13.21
CA LYS A 159 3.48 -4.46 12.12
C LYS A 159 3.99 -3.09 11.67
N VAL A 160 5.08 -3.08 10.92
CA VAL A 160 5.60 -1.87 10.27
C VAL A 160 5.80 -2.14 8.79
N VAL A 161 5.24 -1.27 7.94
CA VAL A 161 5.51 -1.23 6.51
C VAL A 161 6.45 -0.06 6.25
N ASN A 162 7.71 -0.36 5.94
CA ASN A 162 8.73 0.64 5.65
C ASN A 162 8.99 0.74 4.15
N ILE A 163 8.80 1.93 3.61
CA ILE A 163 9.06 2.27 2.21
C ILE A 163 10.12 3.37 2.20
N SER A 164 11.34 3.04 1.82
CA SER A 164 12.46 3.99 1.92
C SER A 164 13.48 3.86 0.79
N GLY A 165 14.54 4.67 0.82
CA GLY A 165 15.58 4.65 -0.20
C GLY A 165 15.05 5.08 -1.58
N SER A 166 15.29 4.27 -2.61
CA SER A 166 14.84 4.50 -4.00
C SER A 166 13.64 3.64 -4.42
N GLN A 167 12.97 3.02 -3.44
CA GLN A 167 11.85 2.12 -3.66
C GLN A 167 10.68 2.81 -4.39
N LYS A 168 10.03 2.10 -5.33
CA LYS A 168 8.81 2.58 -6.01
C LYS A 168 7.71 1.52 -5.96
N ILE A 169 6.56 1.82 -5.37
CA ILE A 169 5.42 0.90 -5.26
C ILE A 169 4.20 1.54 -5.92
N TYR A 170 3.58 0.79 -6.84
CA TYR A 170 2.38 1.19 -7.57
C TYR A 170 1.25 0.20 -7.28
N ALA A 171 0.54 0.41 -6.17
CA ALA A 171 -0.47 -0.50 -5.64
C ALA A 171 -1.43 0.20 -4.68
N SER A 172 -2.56 -0.44 -4.38
CA SER A 172 -3.31 -0.15 -3.16
C SER A 172 -2.90 -1.08 -2.03
N LEU A 173 -2.72 -0.54 -0.82
CA LEU A 173 -2.36 -1.26 0.39
C LEU A 173 -3.48 -1.13 1.42
N TYR A 174 -3.92 -2.25 1.99
CA TYR A 174 -4.68 -2.28 3.24
C TYR A 174 -3.92 -3.12 4.27
N ALA A 175 -3.32 -2.46 5.26
CA ALA A 175 -2.73 -3.12 6.42
C ALA A 175 -3.69 -3.12 7.62
N GLU A 176 -3.90 -4.28 8.23
CA GLU A 176 -4.86 -4.42 9.34
C GLU A 176 -4.44 -3.62 10.58
N ASP A 177 -3.16 -3.62 10.94
CA ASP A 177 -2.63 -2.91 12.11
C ASP A 177 -1.28 -2.20 11.89
N ALA A 178 -0.75 -2.17 10.67
CA ALA A 178 0.64 -1.78 10.46
C ALA A 178 0.86 -0.26 10.48
N ASP A 179 1.84 0.20 11.25
CA ASP A 179 2.38 1.55 11.08
C ASP A 179 3.06 1.66 9.72
N VAL A 180 2.91 2.81 9.06
CA VAL A 180 3.40 3.01 7.69
C VAL A 180 4.43 4.13 7.68
N GLN A 181 5.59 3.87 7.06
CA GLN A 181 6.72 4.79 7.00
C GLN A 181 7.15 4.97 5.55
N LEU A 182 7.12 6.20 5.04
CA LEU A 182 7.58 6.59 3.70
C LEU A 182 8.70 7.62 3.85
N PHE A 183 9.95 7.20 3.66
CA PHE A 183 11.11 8.03 3.94
C PHE A 183 12.01 8.21 2.70
N ASN A 184 12.89 9.22 2.77
CA ASN A 184 13.91 9.50 1.75
C ASN A 184 13.34 9.78 0.36
N SER A 185 13.65 8.95 -0.65
CA SER A 185 13.12 9.06 -2.01
C SER A 185 12.14 7.93 -2.36
N GLY A 186 11.67 7.21 -1.32
CA GLY A 186 10.65 6.18 -1.44
C GLY A 186 9.40 6.77 -2.08
N GLY A 187 8.88 6.10 -3.11
CA GLY A 187 7.66 6.49 -3.80
C GLY A 187 6.58 5.43 -3.60
N PHE A 188 5.41 5.87 -3.20
CA PHE A 188 4.20 5.07 -3.22
C PHE A 188 3.14 5.82 -4.03
N GLN A 189 2.49 5.11 -4.95
CA GLN A 189 1.38 5.63 -5.74
C GLN A 189 0.24 4.62 -5.70
N GLY A 190 -0.95 5.13 -5.36
CA GLY A 190 -2.14 4.34 -5.06
C GLY A 190 -2.74 4.73 -3.72
N ASN A 191 -3.42 3.81 -3.05
CA ASN A 191 -4.15 4.07 -1.80
C ASN A 191 -3.48 3.37 -0.62
N ILE A 192 -3.46 4.01 0.56
CA ILE A 192 -2.96 3.44 1.82
C ILE A 192 -4.10 3.46 2.83
N ILE A 193 -4.56 2.28 3.23
CA ILE A 193 -5.55 2.08 4.30
C ILE A 193 -4.81 1.36 5.41
N THR A 194 -4.84 1.91 6.63
CA THR A 194 -4.18 1.24 7.76
C THR A 194 -4.92 1.39 9.08
N GLY A 195 -4.97 0.31 9.85
CA GLY A 195 -5.38 0.33 11.26
C GLY A 195 -4.26 0.66 12.25
N GLY A 196 -3.04 0.92 11.75
CA GLY A 196 -1.91 1.37 12.54
C GLY A 196 -2.16 2.69 13.29
N LYS A 197 -1.21 3.08 14.14
CA LYS A 197 -1.26 4.30 14.95
C LYS A 197 -0.43 5.44 14.39
N ASN A 198 0.51 5.13 13.49
CA ASN A 198 1.40 6.13 12.90
C ASN A 198 1.52 5.94 11.38
N VAL A 199 1.42 7.05 10.67
CA VAL A 199 1.77 7.14 9.24
C VAL A 199 2.72 8.33 9.08
N ASN A 200 3.98 8.06 8.72
CA ASN A 200 5.02 9.09 8.64
C ASN A 200 5.55 9.20 7.21
N LEU A 201 5.55 10.40 6.67
CA LEU A 201 6.07 10.74 5.35
C LEU A 201 7.16 11.80 5.51
N SER A 202 8.40 11.50 5.14
CA SER A 202 9.54 12.42 5.26
C SER A 202 10.52 12.38 4.08
N GLY A 203 11.26 13.47 3.92
CA GLY A 203 12.30 13.65 2.90
C GLY A 203 11.76 14.10 1.55
N SER A 204 12.54 13.92 0.49
CA SER A 204 12.08 14.16 -0.90
C SER A 204 11.12 13.07 -1.41
N ALA A 205 10.46 12.35 -0.51
CA ALA A 205 9.51 11.30 -0.84
C ALA A 205 8.38 11.97 -1.61
N THR A 206 8.34 11.72 -2.92
CA THR A 206 7.20 12.09 -3.74
C THR A 206 6.14 11.01 -3.51
N ALA A 207 5.35 11.20 -2.47
CA ALA A 207 4.22 10.37 -2.15
C ALA A 207 3.04 10.84 -2.99
N ASN A 208 2.96 10.39 -4.25
CA ASN A 208 1.75 10.52 -5.07
C ASN A 208 0.66 9.56 -4.57
N VAL A 209 0.39 9.58 -3.26
CA VAL A 209 -0.59 8.73 -2.59
C VAL A 209 -1.96 9.35 -2.79
N ARG A 210 -2.81 8.67 -3.56
CA ARG A 210 -4.16 9.10 -3.95
C ARG A 210 -5.09 9.21 -2.74
N ALA A 211 -4.95 8.33 -1.75
CA ALA A 211 -5.65 8.42 -0.47
C ALA A 211 -4.83 7.81 0.68
N ILE A 212 -4.80 8.49 1.82
CA ILE A 212 -4.36 7.95 3.11
C ILE A 212 -5.59 7.87 4.02
N TYR A 213 -6.05 6.66 4.30
CA TYR A 213 -7.14 6.38 5.22
C TYR A 213 -6.61 5.69 6.48
N ALA A 214 -6.40 6.46 7.54
CA ALA A 214 -5.83 6.00 8.80
C ALA A 214 -6.57 6.67 9.99
N PRO A 215 -7.89 6.43 10.16
CA PRO A 215 -8.77 7.21 11.04
C PRO A 215 -8.37 7.13 12.52
N ASN A 216 -7.54 6.18 12.91
CA ASN A 216 -7.05 5.99 14.27
C ASN A 216 -5.56 6.38 14.45
N ALA A 217 -4.93 6.92 13.42
CA ALA A 217 -3.51 7.21 13.39
C ALA A 217 -3.22 8.71 13.49
N LYS A 218 -2.01 9.02 13.95
CA LYS A 218 -1.34 10.27 13.63
C LYS A 218 -0.68 10.15 12.25
N VAL A 219 -1.00 11.08 11.36
CA VAL A 219 -0.34 11.23 10.06
C VAL A 219 0.60 12.43 10.14
N SER A 220 1.89 12.21 9.91
CA SER A 220 2.93 13.25 9.92
C SER A 220 3.56 13.38 8.53
N VAL A 221 3.61 14.59 8.00
CA VAL A 221 4.27 14.92 6.72
C VAL A 221 5.35 15.97 6.97
N ASP A 222 6.61 15.65 6.72
CA ASP A 222 7.73 16.54 7.01
C ASP A 222 8.81 16.55 5.91
N ALA A 223 9.84 17.37 6.09
CA ALA A 223 11.08 17.40 5.32
C ALA A 223 10.94 17.43 3.77
N GLY A 224 9.91 18.10 3.25
CA GLY A 224 9.72 18.32 1.81
C GLY A 224 8.85 17.27 1.09
N ALA A 225 8.26 16.34 1.83
CA ALA A 225 7.32 15.37 1.29
C ALA A 225 6.06 16.07 0.72
N ASN A 226 5.53 15.49 -0.35
CA ASN A 226 4.33 16.00 -1.04
C ASN A 226 3.28 14.90 -1.08
N VAL A 227 2.03 15.24 -0.77
CA VAL A 227 0.87 14.35 -0.80
C VAL A 227 -0.15 14.91 -1.79
N LYS A 228 -0.68 14.05 -2.67
CA LYS A 228 -1.72 14.41 -3.64
C LYS A 228 -2.92 13.49 -3.52
N GLY A 229 -3.96 13.93 -2.82
CA GLY A 229 -5.11 13.09 -2.53
C GLY A 229 -5.91 13.50 -1.31
N VAL A 230 -6.56 12.52 -0.70
CA VAL A 230 -7.35 12.68 0.52
C VAL A 230 -6.63 12.06 1.71
N VAL A 231 -6.58 12.77 2.84
CA VAL A 231 -6.08 12.24 4.13
C VAL A 231 -7.22 12.23 5.15
N ILE A 232 -7.47 11.06 5.74
CA ILE A 232 -8.40 10.87 6.87
C ILE A 232 -7.60 10.29 8.03
N SER A 233 -7.46 11.04 9.12
CA SER A 233 -6.68 10.65 10.29
C SER A 233 -7.24 11.18 11.61
N ASN A 234 -6.76 10.64 12.73
CA ASN A 234 -7.10 11.16 14.06
C ASN A 234 -6.34 12.45 14.36
N GLU A 235 -5.07 12.50 13.96
CA GLU A 235 -4.23 13.71 14.02
C GLU A 235 -3.52 13.86 12.69
N PHE A 236 -3.40 15.10 12.20
CA PHE A 236 -2.64 15.42 11.01
C PHE A 236 -1.66 16.55 11.34
N SER A 237 -0.39 16.32 11.03
CA SER A 237 0.67 17.31 11.25
C SER A 237 1.52 17.45 10.00
N MET A 238 1.78 18.70 9.60
CA MET A 238 2.70 19.03 8.51
C MET A 238 3.76 20.00 9.00
N SER A 239 5.01 19.78 8.59
CA SER A 239 6.10 20.72 8.86
C SER A 239 7.12 20.77 7.73
N GLY A 240 7.98 21.80 7.70
CA GLY A 240 8.94 22.01 6.62
C GLY A 240 8.28 22.46 5.30
N ASN A 241 8.98 22.27 4.18
CA ASN A 241 8.52 22.66 2.84
C ASN A 241 7.61 21.61 2.20
N THR A 242 6.57 21.17 2.91
CA THR A 242 5.67 20.09 2.50
C THR A 242 4.40 20.62 1.83
N THR A 243 3.75 19.79 1.00
CA THR A 243 2.45 20.13 0.39
C THR A 243 1.44 18.99 0.50
N LEU A 244 0.16 19.36 0.67
CA LEU A 244 -0.99 18.47 0.55
C LEU A 244 -1.94 19.10 -0.48
N GLU A 245 -2.05 18.47 -1.64
CA GLU A 245 -2.95 18.88 -2.72
C GLU A 245 -4.17 17.95 -2.72
N TYR A 246 -5.37 18.49 -2.50
CA TYR A 246 -6.59 17.70 -2.58
C TYR A 246 -6.82 17.23 -4.02
N THR A 247 -7.22 15.96 -4.18
CA THR A 247 -7.67 15.41 -5.45
C THR A 247 -8.89 14.54 -5.17
N ASP A 248 -9.91 14.64 -6.02
CA ASP A 248 -11.10 13.79 -5.91
C ASP A 248 -10.70 12.33 -6.17
N VAL A 249 -11.22 11.43 -5.34
CA VAL A 249 -10.97 9.99 -5.39
C VAL A 249 -12.23 9.21 -5.78
N LYS A 250 -13.32 9.90 -6.15
CA LYS A 250 -14.52 9.29 -6.70
C LYS A 250 -14.18 8.44 -7.93
N GLY A 251 -14.78 7.25 -8.03
CA GLY A 251 -14.50 6.31 -9.11
C GLY A 251 -13.25 5.47 -8.88
N ASP A 252 -12.54 5.60 -7.76
CA ASP A 252 -11.46 4.69 -7.42
C ASP A 252 -12.04 3.31 -7.03
N PRO A 253 -11.81 2.25 -7.83
CA PRO A 253 -12.48 0.97 -7.62
C PRO A 253 -12.12 0.31 -6.29
N PHE A 254 -10.92 0.56 -5.78
CA PHE A 254 -10.48 -0.02 -4.53
C PHE A 254 -11.18 0.65 -3.35
N LEU A 255 -11.22 1.99 -3.32
CA LEU A 255 -11.95 2.71 -2.28
C LEU A 255 -13.46 2.40 -2.31
N GLU A 256 -14.07 2.33 -3.50
CA GLU A 256 -15.47 1.95 -3.65
C GLU A 256 -15.74 0.52 -3.16
N SER A 257 -14.80 -0.41 -3.33
CA SER A 257 -14.93 -1.77 -2.81
C SER A 257 -14.90 -1.84 -1.28
N LEU A 258 -14.18 -0.92 -0.61
CA LEU A 258 -14.05 -0.91 0.84
C LEU A 258 -15.18 -0.16 1.55
N PHE A 259 -15.63 0.95 0.97
CA PHE A 259 -16.59 1.87 1.60
C PHE A 259 -17.98 1.86 0.93
N GLY A 260 -18.17 1.07 -0.13
CA GLY A 260 -19.38 0.99 -0.94
C GLY A 260 -19.46 2.09 -2.00
N GLY A 261 -20.10 1.84 -3.15
CA GLY A 261 -20.16 2.76 -4.31
C GLY A 261 -20.83 4.13 -4.10
N ASN A 262 -21.21 4.46 -2.86
CA ASN A 262 -21.74 5.76 -2.46
C ASN A 262 -20.73 6.54 -1.59
N VAL A 263 -19.42 6.39 -1.84
CA VAL A 263 -18.43 7.28 -1.23
C VAL A 263 -18.50 8.65 -1.90
N SER A 264 -19.53 9.40 -1.56
CA SER A 264 -19.56 10.84 -1.71
C SER A 264 -18.63 11.39 -0.62
N TYR A 265 -17.34 11.52 -0.92
CA TYR A 265 -16.48 12.42 -0.17
C TYR A 265 -17.02 13.82 -0.43
N LYS A 266 -17.88 14.33 0.46
CA LYS A 266 -18.21 15.76 0.44
C LYS A 266 -16.89 16.47 0.72
N PRO A 267 -16.33 17.20 -0.26
CA PRO A 267 -15.10 17.91 -0.01
C PRO A 267 -15.36 18.89 1.11
N ILE A 268 -14.58 18.77 2.18
CA ILE A 268 -14.44 19.86 3.14
C ILE A 268 -13.73 21.05 2.43
N TRP A 269 -13.13 20.81 1.27
CA TRP A 269 -12.31 21.72 0.48
C TRP A 269 -12.90 21.96 -0.92
N LYS A 270 -13.22 23.21 -1.25
CA LYS A 270 -13.33 23.70 -2.63
C LYS A 270 -12.32 24.82 -2.80
#